data_AF-A0A2D5RWS8-F1
#
_entry.id   AF-A0A2D5RWS8-F1
#
_cell.length_a   1.000
_cell.length_b   1.000
_cell.length_c   1.000
_cell.angle_alpha   90.00
_cell.angle_beta   90.00
_cell.angle_gamma   90.00
#
_symmetry.space_group_name_H-M   'P 1'
#
loop_
_entity.id
_entity.type
_entity.pdbx_description
1 polymer ?
#
loop_
_entity_poly.entity_id
_entity_poly.type
_entity_poly.pdbx_seq_one_letter_code
_entity_poly.pdbx_strand_id
1 'polypeptide(L)'
;MNNLFFRVDSKDAAIHAIERDIHKRVQLDYPEGGADVLELGRLGRKYGCAVSFYPQIPVSVKSAEALKRELDQPKNTYQQRLIGLKFCVDNSDIEHFQEQASRFGDFILRSSDLPCNSASLMWE
;
A
#
# COMPACT_ATOMS: atom_id res chain seq x y z
N MET A 1 1.08 5.39 16.19
CA MET A 1 -0.09 5.42 15.28
C MET A 1 -0.85 4.12 15.49
N ASN A 2 -2.08 4.16 15.97
CA ASN A 2 -2.91 2.95 16.09
C ASN A 2 -3.11 2.39 14.67
N ASN A 3 -2.59 1.20 14.39
CA ASN A 3 -2.91 0.52 13.14
C ASN A 3 -4.42 0.27 13.14
N LEU A 4 -5.14 1.07 12.35
CA LEU A 4 -6.60 1.06 12.27
C LEU A 4 -7.16 -0.22 11.63
N PHE A 5 -6.27 -1.09 11.13
CA PHE A 5 -6.57 -2.33 10.43
C PHE A 5 -5.44 -3.34 10.65
N PHE A 6 -5.81 -4.62 10.66
CA PHE A 6 -4.89 -5.74 10.67
C PHE A 6 -4.66 -6.22 9.25
N ARG A 7 -3.42 -6.11 8.77
CA ARG A 7 -3.07 -6.47 7.39
C ARG A 7 -2.74 -7.96 7.30
N VAL A 8 -3.27 -8.61 6.27
CA VAL A 8 -3.08 -10.05 6.01
C VAL A 8 -2.65 -10.28 4.57
N ASP A 9 -1.79 -11.26 4.37
CA ASP A 9 -1.11 -11.58 3.11
C ASP A 9 -1.65 -12.84 2.41
N SER A 10 -2.73 -13.41 2.93
CA SER A 10 -3.39 -14.58 2.35
C SER A 10 -4.85 -14.67 2.78
N LYS A 11 -5.64 -15.42 1.99
CA LYS A 11 -7.04 -15.71 2.30
C LYS A 11 -7.18 -16.47 3.63
N ASP A 12 -6.34 -17.46 3.89
CA ASP A 12 -6.38 -18.24 5.13
C ASP A 12 -6.08 -17.37 6.35
N ALA A 13 -5.05 -16.51 6.28
CA ALA A 13 -4.77 -15.53 7.33
C ALA A 13 -5.93 -14.56 7.56
N ALA A 14 -6.61 -14.13 6.48
CA ALA A 14 -7.79 -13.28 6.58
C ALA A 14 -8.95 -13.95 7.30
N ILE A 15 -9.26 -15.20 6.93
CA ILE A 15 -10.31 -16.00 7.58
C ILE A 15 -10.00 -16.15 9.07
N HIS A 16 -8.78 -16.57 9.40
CA HIS A 16 -8.35 -16.70 10.80
C HIS A 16 -8.43 -15.39 11.58
N ALA A 17 -8.03 -14.26 10.98
CA ALA A 17 -8.11 -12.96 11.62
C ALA A 17 -9.55 -12.51 11.88
N ILE A 18 -10.45 -12.78 10.93
CA ILE A 18 -11.88 -12.44 11.03
C ILE A 18 -12.57 -13.29 12.12
N GLU A 19 -12.34 -14.61 12.11
CA GLU A 19 -13.03 -15.53 13.03
C GLU A 19 -12.58 -15.39 14.48
N ARG A 20 -11.35 -14.93 14.71
CA ARG A 20 -10.84 -14.68 16.07
C ARG A 20 -11.46 -13.45 16.74
N ASP A 21 -12.16 -12.57 16.00
CA ASP A 21 -12.75 -11.29 16.47
C ASP A 21 -11.76 -10.41 17.28
N ILE A 22 -10.46 -10.54 17.02
CA ILE A 22 -9.43 -9.71 17.67
C ILE A 22 -9.37 -8.32 17.01
N HIS A 23 -9.69 -8.26 15.72
CA HIS A 23 -9.53 -7.06 14.90
C HIS A 23 -10.87 -6.60 14.35
N LYS A 24 -11.20 -5.32 14.55
CA LYS A 24 -12.42 -4.72 14.00
C LYS A 24 -12.31 -4.38 12.51
N ARG A 25 -11.10 -4.38 11.95
CA ARG A 25 -10.84 -4.17 10.52
C ARG A 25 -9.70 -5.06 10.06
N VAL A 26 -9.89 -5.78 8.96
CA VAL A 26 -8.88 -6.58 8.27
C VAL A 26 -8.64 -5.99 6.88
N GLN A 27 -7.39 -5.73 6.54
CA GLN A 27 -6.98 -5.30 5.20
C GLN A 27 -6.34 -6.47 4.47
N LEU A 28 -6.91 -6.82 3.32
CA LEU A 28 -6.35 -7.81 2.40
C LEU A 28 -5.20 -7.17 1.61
N ASP A 29 -4.03 -7.77 1.69
CA ASP A 29 -2.79 -7.32 1.04
C ASP A 29 -2.11 -8.48 0.31
N TYR A 30 -2.82 -9.05 -0.66
CA TYR A 30 -2.38 -10.17 -1.48
C TYR A 30 -3.08 -10.16 -2.85
N PRO A 31 -2.58 -10.91 -3.85
CA PRO A 31 -3.00 -10.75 -5.25
C PRO A 31 -4.50 -10.91 -5.52
N GLU A 32 -5.10 -11.93 -4.93
CA GLU A 32 -6.52 -12.25 -5.10
C GLU A 32 -7.43 -11.44 -4.17
N GLY A 33 -6.88 -10.55 -3.34
CA GLY A 33 -7.62 -9.79 -2.33
C GLY A 33 -8.80 -9.00 -2.92
N GLY A 34 -8.67 -8.49 -4.15
CA GLY A 34 -9.76 -7.80 -4.85
C GLY A 34 -10.93 -8.72 -5.21
N ALA A 35 -10.67 -9.98 -5.55
CA ALA A 35 -11.72 -10.97 -5.82
C ALA A 35 -12.35 -11.48 -4.52
N ASP A 36 -11.54 -11.67 -3.47
CA ASP A 36 -11.97 -12.22 -2.19
C ASP A 36 -12.72 -11.21 -1.29
N VAL A 37 -12.52 -9.90 -1.47
CA VAL A 37 -13.05 -8.87 -0.55
C VAL A 37 -14.56 -8.95 -0.33
N LEU A 38 -15.33 -9.37 -1.32
CA LEU A 38 -16.79 -9.50 -1.21
C LEU A 38 -17.20 -10.70 -0.37
N GLU A 39 -16.56 -11.86 -0.60
CA GLU A 39 -16.81 -13.08 0.16
C GLU A 39 -16.37 -12.91 1.61
N LEU A 40 -15.12 -12.47 1.81
CA LEU A 40 -14.57 -12.20 3.13
C LEU A 40 -15.30 -11.06 3.83
N GLY A 41 -15.83 -10.09 3.10
CA GLY A 41 -16.70 -9.04 3.66
C GLY A 41 -18.03 -9.59 4.19
N ARG A 42 -18.59 -10.66 3.61
CA ARG A 42 -19.76 -11.36 4.17
C ARG A 42 -19.39 -12.08 5.46
N LEU A 43 -18.25 -12.77 5.47
CA LEU A 43 -17.72 -13.42 6.67
C LEU A 43 -17.48 -12.40 7.78
N GLY A 44 -16.81 -11.28 7.45
CA GLY A 44 -16.52 -10.19 8.37
C GLY A 44 -17.78 -9.64 9.05
N ARG A 45 -18.86 -9.43 8.30
CA ARG A 45 -20.15 -8.98 8.88
C ARG A 45 -20.71 -9.92 9.93
N LYS A 46 -20.54 -11.24 9.77
CA LYS A 46 -20.97 -12.24 10.76
C LYS A 46 -20.21 -12.10 12.08
N TYR A 47 -18.96 -11.66 12.03
CA TYR A 47 -18.07 -11.50 13.18
C TYR A 47 -17.83 -10.04 13.59
N GLY A 48 -18.59 -9.07 13.05
CA GLY A 48 -18.41 -7.65 13.38
C GLY A 48 -17.06 -7.05 12.95
N CYS A 49 -16.43 -7.62 11.92
CA CYS A 49 -15.17 -7.17 11.35
C CYS A 49 -15.38 -6.56 9.94
N ALA A 50 -14.87 -5.34 9.72
CA ALA A 50 -14.85 -4.76 8.38
C ALA A 50 -13.68 -5.34 7.57
N VAL A 51 -13.92 -5.71 6.32
CA VAL A 51 -12.87 -6.19 5.41
C VAL A 51 -12.66 -5.17 4.32
N SER A 52 -11.41 -4.88 3.98
CA SER A 52 -11.06 -3.90 2.95
C SER A 52 -9.91 -4.42 2.10
N PHE A 53 -9.92 -4.03 0.83
CA PHE A 53 -8.83 -4.25 -0.10
C PHE A 53 -8.50 -2.91 -0.75
N TYR A 54 -7.21 -2.59 -0.84
CA TYR A 54 -6.73 -1.34 -1.41
C TYR A 54 -5.66 -1.67 -2.44
N PRO A 55 -5.93 -1.51 -3.74
CA PRO A 55 -4.97 -1.88 -4.78
C PRO A 55 -3.74 -0.96 -4.80
N GLN A 56 -3.89 0.26 -4.29
CA GLN A 56 -2.88 1.30 -4.34
C GLN A 56 -2.77 2.01 -3.00
N ILE A 57 -1.58 2.52 -2.71
CA ILE A 57 -1.31 3.33 -1.53
C ILE A 57 -0.44 4.55 -1.88
N PRO A 58 -0.85 5.78 -1.52
CA PRO A 58 -0.03 6.96 -1.74
C PRO A 58 1.14 7.00 -0.74
N VAL A 59 2.32 7.31 -1.26
CA VAL A 59 3.56 7.47 -0.52
C VAL A 59 4.17 8.82 -0.89
N SER A 60 4.68 9.55 0.08
CA SER A 60 5.39 10.81 -0.09
C SER A 60 6.84 10.64 0.37
N VAL A 61 7.80 10.99 -0.49
CA VAL A 61 9.23 10.81 -0.22
C VAL A 61 9.91 12.17 -0.12
N LYS A 62 10.68 12.38 0.96
CA LYS A 62 11.28 13.69 1.28
C LYS A 62 12.61 13.96 0.58
N SER A 63 13.36 12.94 0.17
CA SER A 63 14.67 13.12 -0.50
C SER A 63 15.00 12.00 -1.47
N ALA A 64 16.03 12.21 -2.31
CA ALA A 64 16.53 11.23 -3.26
C ALA A 64 17.15 10.01 -2.54
N GLU A 65 17.83 10.24 -1.41
CA GLU A 65 18.46 9.20 -0.60
C GLU A 65 17.40 8.28 0.01
N ALA A 66 16.30 8.85 0.52
CA ALA A 66 15.18 8.10 1.02
C ALA A 66 14.53 7.27 -0.09
N LEU A 67 14.32 7.86 -1.28
CA LEU A 67 13.78 7.14 -2.44
C LEU A 67 14.64 5.94 -2.80
N LYS A 68 15.95 6.15 -2.94
CA LYS A 68 16.91 5.09 -3.29
C LYS A 68 16.89 3.96 -2.25
N ARG A 69 16.99 4.31 -0.97
CA ARG A 69 17.00 3.33 0.13
C ARG A 69 15.73 2.48 0.18
N GLU A 70 14.57 3.04 -0.16
CA GLU A 70 13.29 2.34 -0.14
C GLU A 70 13.03 1.53 -1.42
N LEU A 71 13.63 1.91 -2.55
CA LEU A 71 13.59 1.13 -3.79
C LEU A 71 14.59 -0.04 -3.77
N ASP A 72 15.68 0.07 -3.01
CA ASP A 72 16.66 -1.01 -2.82
C ASP A 72 16.15 -2.13 -1.89
N GLN A 73 15.04 -1.91 -1.17
CA GLN A 73 14.48 -2.88 -0.23
C GLN A 73 13.36 -3.73 -0.86
N PRO A 74 13.25 -5.02 -0.47
CA PRO A 74 12.11 -5.83 -0.84
C PRO A 74 10.79 -5.21 -0.39
N LYS A 75 9.80 -5.21 -1.28
CA LYS A 75 8.46 -4.71 -0.98
C LYS A 75 7.74 -5.69 -0.05
N ASN A 76 7.17 -5.17 1.04
CA ASN A 76 6.47 -5.96 2.06
C ASN A 76 4.94 -5.90 1.94
N THR A 77 4.44 -5.56 0.74
CA THR A 77 3.03 -5.31 0.46
C THR A 77 2.73 -5.67 -0.99
N TYR A 78 1.52 -6.12 -1.29
CA TYR A 78 1.04 -6.30 -2.65
C TYR A 78 0.61 -4.96 -3.28
N GLN A 79 0.17 -4.00 -2.47
CA GLN A 79 -0.34 -2.72 -2.95
C GLN A 79 0.66 -1.98 -3.84
N GLN A 80 0.22 -1.46 -4.98
CA GLN A 80 1.05 -0.54 -5.78
C GLN A 80 1.28 0.77 -4.99
N ARG A 81 2.54 1.14 -4.78
CA ARG A 81 2.90 2.40 -4.15
C ARG A 81 2.84 3.50 -5.21
N LEU A 82 2.03 4.52 -4.97
CA LEU A 82 2.00 5.75 -5.76
C LEU A 82 2.92 6.77 -5.07
N ILE A 83 4.16 6.85 -5.56
CA ILE A 83 5.29 7.52 -4.92
C ILE A 83 5.37 8.97 -5.39
N GLY A 84 4.92 9.91 -4.58
CA GLY A 84 5.07 11.34 -4.78
C GLY A 84 6.38 11.88 -4.21
N LEU A 85 7.08 12.71 -4.99
CA LEU A 85 8.36 13.31 -4.58
C LEU A 85 8.15 14.70 -3.99
N LYS A 86 8.71 14.96 -2.81
CA LYS A 86 8.71 16.28 -2.14
C LYS A 86 10.05 17.02 -2.30
N PHE A 87 10.86 16.60 -3.27
CA PHE A 87 12.15 17.18 -3.62
C PHE A 87 12.26 17.30 -5.14
N CYS A 88 13.15 18.17 -5.62
CA CYS A 88 13.44 18.30 -7.04
C CYS A 88 14.40 17.21 -7.49
N VAL A 89 14.14 16.65 -8.66
CA VAL A 89 14.98 15.64 -9.29
C VAL A 89 14.99 15.90 -10.80
N ASP A 90 16.14 15.70 -11.44
CA ASP A 90 16.28 15.91 -12.87
C ASP A 90 15.54 14.83 -13.67
N ASN A 91 15.09 15.16 -14.88
CA ASN A 91 14.28 14.25 -15.70
C ASN A 91 14.97 12.89 -15.97
N SER A 92 16.28 12.90 -16.17
CA SER A 92 17.06 11.66 -16.37
C SER A 92 17.04 10.75 -15.14
N ASP A 93 17.06 11.33 -13.94
CA ASP A 93 17.04 10.59 -12.69
C ASP A 93 15.63 10.07 -12.38
N ILE A 94 14.58 10.82 -12.75
CA ILE A 94 13.19 10.36 -12.63
C ILE A 94 12.97 9.07 -13.43
N GLU A 95 13.44 9.01 -14.66
CA GLU A 95 13.28 7.81 -15.52
C GLU A 95 13.98 6.60 -14.90
N HIS A 96 15.19 6.79 -14.37
CA HIS A 96 15.93 5.75 -13.68
C HIS A 96 15.20 5.26 -12.42
N PHE A 97 14.69 6.17 -11.58
CA PHE A 97 13.92 5.80 -10.40
C PHE A 97 12.59 5.12 -10.77
N GLN A 98 11.94 5.55 -11.85
CA GLN A 98 10.71 4.91 -12.33
C GLN A 98 10.98 3.50 -12.83
N GLU A 99 12.10 3.25 -13.52
CA GLU A 99 12.48 1.89 -13.93
C GLU A 99 12.63 0.98 -12.71
N GLN A 100 13.30 1.46 -11.65
CA GLN A 100 13.45 0.72 -10.41
C GLN A 100 12.11 0.47 -9.71
N ALA A 101 11.26 1.50 -9.58
CA ALA A 101 9.93 1.39 -8.97
C ALA A 101 9.03 0.39 -9.72
N SER A 102 9.06 0.39 -11.05
CA SER A 102 8.28 -0.51 -11.90
C SER A 102 8.60 -1.99 -11.66
N ARG A 103 9.82 -2.33 -11.22
CA ARG A 103 10.20 -3.73 -10.87
C ARG A 103 9.37 -4.28 -9.71
N PHE A 104 8.84 -3.41 -8.86
CA PHE A 104 7.95 -3.76 -7.76
C PHE A 104 6.47 -3.40 -8.03
N GLY A 105 6.15 -3.02 -9.27
CA GLY A 105 4.83 -2.56 -9.68
C GLY A 105 4.46 -1.17 -9.16
N ASP A 106 5.42 -0.38 -8.70
CA ASP A 106 5.19 0.96 -8.15
C ASP A 106 5.28 2.05 -9.22
N PHE A 107 4.73 3.23 -8.90
CA PHE A 107 4.65 4.33 -9.84
C PHE A 107 5.07 5.64 -9.19
N ILE A 108 5.99 6.37 -9.81
CA ILE A 108 6.43 7.69 -9.37
C ILE A 108 5.49 8.74 -9.96
N LEU A 109 4.81 9.47 -9.07
CA LEU A 109 3.98 10.62 -9.42
C LEU A 109 4.88 11.85 -9.55
N ARG A 110 4.81 12.55 -10.69
CA ARG A 110 5.44 13.87 -10.82
C ARG A 110 4.64 14.84 -9.95
N SER A 111 5.27 15.91 -9.45
CA SER A 111 4.60 16.81 -8.49
C SER A 111 3.33 17.48 -9.04
N SER A 112 3.14 17.47 -10.37
CA SER A 112 1.91 17.88 -11.07
C SER A 112 0.71 16.94 -10.87
N ASP A 113 0.93 15.71 -10.42
CA ASP A 113 -0.04 14.60 -10.53
C ASP A 113 -0.66 14.21 -9.17
N LEU A 114 -0.24 14.84 -8.07
CA LEU A 114 -0.77 14.54 -6.74
C LEU A 114 -2.03 15.36 -6.42
N PRO A 115 -3.17 14.74 -6.06
CA PRO A 115 -4.27 15.46 -5.46
C PRO A 115 -3.82 16.05 -4.11
N CYS A 116 -4.07 17.35 -3.92
CA CYS A 116 -3.61 18.20 -2.82
C CYS A 116 -3.99 17.73 -1.39
N ASN A 117 -4.65 16.58 -1.19
CA ASN A 117 -5.22 16.17 0.10
C ASN A 117 -5.29 14.64 0.38
N SER A 118 -4.44 13.80 -0.21
CA SER A 118 -4.41 12.36 0.17
C SER A 118 -3.52 12.12 1.39
N ALA A 119 -4.07 11.44 2.42
CA ALA A 119 -3.29 10.93 3.54
C ALA A 119 -2.18 10.00 3.00
N SER A 120 -0.94 10.47 3.01
CA SER A 120 0.20 9.78 2.41
C SER A 120 1.09 9.18 3.50
N LEU A 121 1.55 7.95 3.29
CA LEU A 121 2.69 7.43 4.06
C LEU A 121 3.90 8.32 3.77
N MET A 122 4.69 8.65 4.79
CA MET A 122 5.88 9.48 4.63
C MET A 122 7.13 8.60 4.74
N TRP A 123 7.96 8.60 3.70
CA TRP A 123 9.32 8.08 3.77
C TRP A 123 10.27 9.24 4.10
N GLU A 124 11.04 9.08 5.18
CA GLU A 124 12.00 10.08 5.68
C GLU A 124 13.43 9.85 5.17
#